data_AF-A0A8J7U6W1-F1
#
_entry.id   AF-A0A8J7U6W1-F1
#
_cell.length_a   1.000
_cell.length_b   1.000
_cell.length_c   1.000
_cell.angle_alpha   90.00
_cell.angle_beta   90.00
_cell.angle_gamma   90.00
#
_symmetry.space_group_name_H-M   'P 1'
#
loop_
_entity.id
_entity.type
_entity.pdbx_description
1 polymer ?
#
loop_
_entity_poly.entity_id
_entity_poly.type
_entity_poly.pdbx_seq_one_letter_code
_entity_poly.pdbx_strand_id
1 'polypeptide(L)'
;MARKPKIYGGSTKGDGSKKKRRVSGKDNLGKLMRAHRDLEDLLYGYSSRADFVYDDMDFSIEEFSDMTGADLEELLEDIDEIVRKR
;
A
#
# COMPACT_ATOMS: atom_id res chain seq x y z
N MET A 1 -43.96 34.52 -14.38
CA MET A 1 -43.43 33.81 -13.19
C MET A 1 -42.03 33.30 -13.51
N ALA A 2 -41.00 33.95 -12.97
CA ALA A 2 -39.60 33.64 -13.23
C ALA A 2 -39.14 32.42 -12.40
N ARG A 3 -38.56 31.40 -13.05
CA ARG A 3 -37.96 30.25 -12.38
C ARG A 3 -36.53 30.59 -11.95
N LYS A 4 -36.25 30.43 -10.65
CA LYS A 4 -34.96 30.71 -10.00
C LYS A 4 -33.81 29.88 -10.63
N PRO A 5 -32.57 30.39 -10.65
CA PRO A 5 -31.40 29.63 -11.10
C PRO A 5 -31.04 28.55 -10.07
N LYS A 6 -30.82 27.32 -10.55
CA LYS A 6 -30.23 26.23 -9.76
C LYS A 6 -28.74 26.53 -9.57
N ILE A 7 -28.36 26.85 -8.35
CA ILE A 7 -26.96 26.94 -7.92
C ILE A 7 -26.44 25.51 -7.82
N TYR A 8 -25.61 25.09 -8.78
CA TYR A 8 -24.78 23.89 -8.61
C TYR A 8 -23.59 24.27 -7.70
N GLY A 9 -23.84 24.24 -6.40
CA GLY A 9 -22.79 24.07 -5.41
C GLY A 9 -22.36 22.62 -5.43
N GLY A 10 -21.30 22.33 -6.20
CA GLY A 10 -20.68 21.01 -6.28
C GLY A 10 -19.20 21.10 -5.93
N SER A 11 -18.93 21.01 -4.63
CA SER A 11 -17.70 20.52 -4.01
C SER A 11 -16.36 21.17 -4.39
N THR A 12 -15.90 22.02 -3.48
CA THR A 12 -14.50 22.34 -3.22
C THR A 12 -13.66 21.11 -2.85
N LYS A 13 -12.39 21.15 -3.31
CA LYS A 13 -11.15 20.70 -2.63
C LYS A 13 -10.81 19.21 -2.56
N GLY A 14 -9.52 18.96 -2.82
CA GLY A 14 -8.78 17.74 -2.51
C GLY A 14 -8.70 16.82 -3.73
N ASP A 15 -7.55 16.34 -4.17
CA ASP A 15 -6.27 16.20 -3.51
C ASP A 15 -5.24 16.01 -4.61
N GLY A 16 -4.00 16.40 -4.36
CA GLY A 16 -2.92 16.35 -5.32
C GLY A 16 -2.78 14.98 -5.98
N SER A 17 -2.13 14.96 -7.13
CA SER A 17 -1.69 13.80 -7.89
C SER A 17 -0.94 12.78 -7.02
N LYS A 18 -1.63 12.06 -6.12
CA LYS A 18 -1.10 10.87 -5.48
C LYS A 18 -0.95 9.90 -6.64
N LYS A 19 0.30 9.57 -6.99
CA LYS A 19 0.65 8.40 -7.79
C LYS A 19 -0.34 7.31 -7.35
N LYS A 20 -1.18 6.81 -8.27
CA LYS A 20 -2.10 5.72 -7.94
C LYS A 20 -1.22 4.53 -7.56
N ARG A 21 -0.96 4.35 -6.27
CA ARG A 21 -0.27 3.16 -5.75
C ARG A 21 -1.21 1.99 -6.04
N ARG A 22 -0.68 0.94 -6.67
CA ARG A 22 -1.42 -0.30 -6.94
C ARG A 22 -1.57 -1.13 -5.67
N VAL A 23 -0.78 -0.80 -4.66
CA VAL A 23 -0.80 -1.37 -3.32
C VAL A 23 -1.15 -0.34 -2.26
N SER A 24 -1.80 -0.81 -1.21
CA SER A 24 -2.25 -0.08 -0.03
C SER A 24 -1.78 -0.79 1.24
N GLY A 25 -1.62 -0.03 2.33
CA GLY A 25 -1.26 -0.58 3.65
C GLY A 25 -2.13 -1.76 4.10
N LYS A 26 -3.39 -1.80 3.64
CA LYS A 26 -4.36 -2.85 3.96
C LYS A 26 -4.24 -4.11 3.10
N ASP A 27 -3.40 -4.09 2.06
CA ASP A 27 -3.21 -5.26 1.22
C ASP A 27 -2.51 -6.37 1.98
N ASN A 28 -2.90 -7.60 1.69
CA ASN A 28 -2.37 -8.77 2.36
C ASN A 28 -0.97 -9.08 1.83
N LEU A 29 0.03 -8.98 2.70
CA LEU A 29 1.42 -9.13 2.31
C LEU A 29 1.71 -10.56 1.85
N GLY A 30 1.16 -11.58 2.50
CA GLY A 30 1.32 -12.98 2.08
C GLY A 30 0.75 -13.28 0.70
N LYS A 31 -0.37 -12.66 0.31
CA LYS A 31 -0.89 -12.73 -1.07
C LYS A 31 0.05 -12.05 -2.06
N LEU A 32 0.60 -10.89 -1.71
CA LEU A 32 1.55 -10.18 -2.56
C LEU A 32 2.83 -10.98 -2.75
N MET A 33 3.40 -11.56 -1.70
CA MET A 33 4.61 -12.42 -1.78
C MET A 33 4.39 -13.66 -2.65
N ARG A 34 3.20 -14.28 -2.56
CA ARG A 34 2.83 -15.41 -3.45
C ARG A 34 2.76 -14.99 -4.92
N ALA A 35 2.35 -13.76 -5.22
CA ALA A 35 2.30 -13.23 -6.57
C ALA A 35 3.67 -12.70 -7.06
N HIS A 36 4.49 -12.20 -6.14
CA HIS A 36 5.76 -11.52 -6.42
C HIS A 36 6.85 -12.07 -5.48
N ARG A 37 7.60 -13.08 -5.96
CA ARG A 37 8.75 -13.64 -5.22
C ARG A 37 9.79 -12.60 -4.83
N ASP A 38 9.95 -11.56 -5.64
CA ASP A 38 10.95 -10.51 -5.42
C ASP A 38 10.65 -9.65 -4.17
N LEU A 39 9.43 -9.74 -3.62
CA LEU A 39 9.07 -9.12 -2.34
C LEU A 39 9.73 -9.82 -1.15
N GLU A 40 10.05 -11.11 -1.26
CA GLU A 40 10.68 -11.87 -0.18
C GLU A 40 12.05 -11.27 0.19
N ASP A 41 12.87 -10.99 -0.83
CA ASP A 41 14.19 -10.36 -0.66
C ASP A 41 14.08 -8.96 -0.03
N LEU A 42 13.08 -8.18 -0.45
CA LEU A 42 12.83 -6.84 0.10
C LEU A 42 12.50 -6.92 1.60
N LEU A 43 11.54 -7.75 1.97
CA LEU A 43 11.05 -7.88 3.33
C LEU A 43 12.11 -8.46 4.27
N TYR A 44 12.95 -9.35 3.76
CA TYR A 44 14.12 -9.85 4.48
C TYR A 44 15.13 -8.73 4.78
N GLY A 45 15.28 -7.77 3.86
CA GLY A 45 16.09 -6.55 4.08
C GLY A 45 15.56 -5.67 5.21
N TYR A 46 14.24 -5.49 5.31
CA TYR A 46 13.61 -4.71 6.38
C TYR A 46 13.68 -5.38 7.74
N SER A 47 13.78 -6.70 7.80
CA SER A 47 13.86 -7.43 9.04
C SER A 47 15.08 -8.33 9.09
N SER A 48 16.21 -7.76 9.54
CA SER A 48 17.47 -8.52 9.76
C SER A 48 17.38 -9.65 10.80
N ARG A 49 16.21 -9.84 11.42
CA ARG A 49 15.90 -10.83 12.46
C ARG A 49 14.58 -11.57 12.24
N ALA A 50 13.98 -11.44 11.06
CA ALA A 50 12.78 -12.16 10.71
C ALA A 50 13.09 -13.63 10.40
N ASP A 51 13.08 -14.48 11.42
CA ASP A 51 12.67 -15.88 11.23
C ASP A 51 11.14 -15.94 10.98
N PHE A 52 10.66 -15.07 10.09
CA PHE A 52 9.27 -15.04 9.70
C PHE A 52 9.05 -16.18 8.72
N VAL A 53 8.40 -17.24 9.20
CA VAL A 53 7.93 -18.32 8.34
C VAL A 53 6.80 -17.74 7.47
N TYR A 54 7.15 -17.35 6.23
CA TYR A 54 6.30 -16.63 5.28
C TYR A 54 5.11 -17.44 4.73
N ASP A 55 4.99 -18.72 5.08
CA ASP A 55 4.01 -19.64 4.50
C ASP A 55 2.55 -19.32 4.90
N ASP A 56 2.33 -18.66 6.05
CA ASP A 56 1.00 -18.42 6.65
C ASP A 56 0.75 -16.94 7.06
N MET A 57 1.42 -15.98 6.42
CA MET A 57 1.25 -14.56 6.73
C MET A 57 -0.06 -13.99 6.18
N ASP A 58 -1.15 -14.12 6.94
CA ASP A 58 -2.44 -13.47 6.66
C ASP A 58 -2.55 -12.07 7.29
N PHE A 59 -1.48 -11.28 7.22
CA PHE A 59 -1.46 -9.91 7.73
C PHE A 59 -1.17 -8.89 6.62
N SER A 60 -1.45 -7.64 6.95
CA SER A 60 -1.36 -6.49 6.07
C SER A 60 0.03 -5.83 6.07
N ILE A 61 0.32 -5.03 5.04
CA ILE A 61 1.56 -4.25 4.95
C ILE A 61 1.71 -3.30 6.16
N GLU A 62 0.60 -2.71 6.63
CA GLU A 62 0.53 -1.91 7.86
C GLU A 62 0.99 -2.70 9.08
N GLU A 63 0.45 -3.91 9.28
CA GLU A 63 0.86 -4.76 10.40
C GLU A 63 2.34 -5.14 10.33
N PHE A 64 2.87 -5.40 9.14
CA PHE A 64 4.31 -5.67 8.97
C PHE A 64 5.17 -4.46 9.37
N SER A 65 4.78 -3.26 8.94
CA SER A 65 5.45 -2.01 9.29
C SER A 65 5.43 -1.80 10.81
N ASP A 66 4.29 -2.00 11.46
CA ASP A 66 4.16 -1.91 12.93
C ASP A 66 5.02 -2.96 13.66
N MET A 67 5.08 -4.19 13.15
CA MET A 67 5.84 -5.29 13.78
C MET A 67 7.36 -5.14 13.63
N THR A 68 7.82 -4.65 12.48
CA THR A 68 9.25 -4.49 12.18
C THR A 68 9.79 -3.12 12.58
N GLY A 69 8.89 -2.16 12.81
CA GLY A 69 9.25 -0.75 12.95
C GLY A 69 9.73 -0.12 11.64
N ALA A 70 9.46 -0.75 10.49
CA ALA A 70 9.76 -0.20 9.18
C ALA A 70 8.82 0.97 8.87
N ASP A 71 9.30 1.95 8.10
CA ASP A 71 8.46 3.06 7.64
C ASP A 71 7.40 2.57 6.64
N LEU A 72 6.12 2.80 6.95
CA LEU A 72 5.01 2.33 6.12
C LEU A 72 5.01 2.96 4.73
N GLU A 73 5.36 4.24 4.59
CA GLU A 73 5.37 4.90 3.28
C GLU A 73 6.50 4.39 2.41
N GLU A 74 7.69 4.20 2.98
CA GLU A 74 8.85 3.60 2.31
C GLU A 74 8.54 2.17 1.86
N LEU A 75 8.01 1.34 2.76
CA LEU A 75 7.61 -0.02 2.47
C LEU A 75 6.56 -0.09 1.35
N LEU A 76 5.57 0.80 1.36
CA LEU A 76 4.56 0.87 0.30
C LEU A 76 5.15 1.32 -1.04
N GLU A 77 6.13 2.21 -1.06
CA GLU A 77 6.79 2.64 -2.29
C GLU A 77 7.63 1.51 -2.90
N ASP A 78 8.40 0.80 -2.09
CA ASP A 78 9.23 -0.32 -2.54
C ASP A 78 8.38 -1.50 -3.05
N ILE A 79 7.30 -1.85 -2.33
CA ILE A 79 6.35 -2.87 -2.76
C ILE A 79 5.66 -2.44 -4.06
N ASP A 80 5.22 -1.17 -4.18
CA ASP A 80 4.59 -0.65 -5.40
C ASP A 80 5.54 -0.68 -6.60
N GLU A 81 6.85 -0.43 -6.38
CA GLU A 81 7.86 -0.53 -7.42
C GLU A 81 8.00 -1.97 -7.94
N ILE A 82 8.07 -2.95 -7.04
CA ILE A 82 8.17 -4.38 -7.40
C ILE A 82 6.90 -4.84 -8.14
N VAL A 83 5.73 -4.45 -7.64
CA VAL A 83 4.44 -4.77 -8.28
C VAL A 83 4.28 -4.09 -9.64
N ARG A 84 4.90 -2.93 -9.88
CA ARG A 84 4.87 -2.23 -11.18
C ARG A 84 5.87 -2.76 -12.21
N LYS A 85 6.98 -3.36 -11.77
CA LYS A 85 8.00 -3.92 -12.68
C LYS A 85 7.56 -5.22 -13.35
N ARG A 86 6.44 -5.82 -12.92
CA ARG A 86 5.79 -6.97 -13.57
C ARG A 86 4.44 -6.58 -14.19
#